data_AF-A0A3P8RY43-F1
#
_entry.id   AF-A0A3P8RY43-F1
#
_cell.length_a   1.000
_cell.length_b   1.000
_cell.length_c   1.000
_cell.angle_alpha   90.00
_cell.angle_beta   90.00
_cell.angle_gamma   90.00
#
_symmetry.space_group_name_H-M   'P 1'
#
loop_
_entity.id
_entity.type
_entity.pdbx_description
1 polymer ?
#
loop_
_entity_poly.entity_id
_entity_poly.type
_entity_poly.pdbx_seq_one_letter_code
_entity_poly.pdbx_strand_id
1 'polypeptide(L)'
;MNRVTRSLCTFEDIRSQEYGEGCRRLRLTLHDQNQAARSSEQTRDKPIGRAFALVQPAADRTASTPEPVKSTEEQVEVIKVYLEARRQEQQKHQQSLKMLSDEVSQIQEVRYCLKNLREQMAAKNKPHTNGWKVGIPFKKSSSTAPKGGAKADVQDAEDEAERTKLREVSKRLYAQLQEAEKKHLEEKERLQAESSRLRDRLSDQEEKLKVSEEAGERKDRRIEELQRLLGGMEQESATLREAIRNREDELRELRKIREEGHGGEQR
;
A
#
# COMPACT_ATOMS: atom_id res chain seq x y z
N MET A 1 -6.90 -15.61 -10.75
CA MET A 1 -8.24 -14.99 -10.83
C MET A 1 -8.94 -15.19 -9.49
N ASN A 2 -8.97 -14.16 -8.63
CA ASN A 2 -9.58 -14.25 -7.31
C ASN A 2 -11.11 -14.20 -7.45
N ARG A 3 -11.79 -15.31 -7.10
CA ARG A 3 -13.25 -15.38 -6.98
C ARG A 3 -13.67 -14.58 -5.75
N VAL A 4 -14.36 -13.47 -5.96
CA VAL A 4 -15.11 -12.80 -4.90
C VAL A 4 -16.34 -13.66 -4.60
N THR A 5 -16.32 -14.42 -3.51
CA THR A 5 -17.52 -15.09 -2.99
C THR A 5 -18.44 -14.04 -2.36
N ARG A 6 -19.44 -13.58 -3.12
CA ARG A 6 -20.58 -12.84 -2.57
C ARG A 6 -21.51 -13.84 -1.87
N SER A 7 -21.62 -13.79 -0.54
CA SER A 7 -22.71 -14.48 0.16
C SER A 7 -24.02 -13.79 -0.18
N LEU A 8 -24.98 -14.52 -0.76
CA LEU A 8 -26.31 -14.00 -1.05
C LEU A 8 -27.26 -14.37 0.11
N CYS A 9 -27.86 -13.37 0.72
CA CYS A 9 -28.94 -13.56 1.71
C CYS A 9 -30.27 -13.61 0.95
N THR A 10 -31.06 -14.66 1.18
CA THR A 10 -32.42 -14.77 0.63
C THR A 10 -33.45 -14.56 1.74
N PHE A 11 -34.49 -13.78 1.42
CA PHE A 11 -35.61 -13.51 2.31
C PHE A 11 -36.80 -14.36 1.86
N GLU A 12 -37.36 -15.15 2.78
CA GLU A 12 -38.60 -15.88 2.56
C GLU A 12 -39.64 -15.44 3.59
N ASP A 13 -40.83 -15.10 3.10
CA ASP A 13 -41.99 -14.75 3.92
C ASP A 13 -42.69 -16.05 4.33
N ILE A 14 -42.53 -16.44 5.60
CA ILE A 14 -43.15 -17.64 6.12
C ILE A 14 -44.52 -17.26 6.67
N ARG A 15 -45.52 -17.30 5.79
CA ARG A 15 -46.91 -17.24 6.22
C ARG A 15 -47.23 -18.49 7.03
N SER A 16 -47.34 -18.34 8.36
CA SER A 16 -47.99 -19.36 9.18
C SER A 16 -49.50 -19.26 8.92
N GLN A 17 -49.98 -20.16 8.09
CA GLN A 17 -51.40 -20.44 7.97
C GLN A 17 -51.83 -21.10 9.27
N GLU A 18 -52.44 -20.30 10.15
CA GLU A 18 -53.28 -20.63 11.31
C GLU A 18 -52.96 -19.70 12.50
N TYR A 19 -54.01 -18.99 12.93
CA TYR A 19 -54.10 -18.07 14.07
C TYR A 19 -53.41 -16.70 13.97
N GLY A 20 -54.15 -15.72 13.44
CA GLY A 20 -54.69 -14.66 14.30
C GLY A 20 -53.89 -13.39 14.59
N GLU A 21 -52.63 -13.25 14.21
CA GLU A 21 -51.88 -12.00 14.46
C GLU A 21 -51.12 -11.50 13.23
N GLY A 22 -51.44 -10.28 12.79
CA GLY A 22 -50.98 -9.61 11.57
C GLY A 22 -49.50 -9.21 11.53
N CYS A 23 -48.62 -10.00 12.14
CA CYS A 23 -47.18 -9.76 12.17
C CYS A 23 -46.47 -10.54 11.06
N ARG A 24 -45.81 -9.83 10.13
CA ARG A 24 -44.99 -10.46 9.08
C ARG A 24 -43.74 -11.07 9.71
N ARG A 25 -43.61 -12.40 9.66
CA ARG A 25 -42.45 -13.12 10.17
C ARG A 25 -41.50 -13.45 9.02
N LEU A 26 -40.42 -12.68 8.91
CA LEU A 26 -39.42 -12.86 7.87
C LEU A 26 -38.32 -13.80 8.37
N ARG A 27 -37.99 -14.82 7.55
CA ARG A 27 -36.83 -15.69 7.79
C ARG A 27 -35.69 -15.26 6.87
N LEU A 28 -34.55 -14.98 7.49
CA LEU A 28 -33.29 -14.77 6.77
C LEU A 28 -32.51 -16.09 6.77
N THR A 29 -32.16 -16.56 5.57
CA THR A 29 -31.24 -17.68 5.41
C THR A 29 -29.99 -17.19 4.69
N LEU A 30 -28.83 -17.48 5.30
CA LEU A 30 -27.54 -17.26 4.67
C LEU A 30 -27.27 -18.47 3.78
N HIS A 31 -27.30 -18.29 2.47
CA HIS A 31 -27.00 -19.38 1.55
C HIS A 31 -25.48 -19.46 1.35
N ASP A 32 -24.83 -20.45 1.94
CA ASP A 32 -23.42 -20.73 1.68
C ASP A 32 -23.32 -21.59 0.40
N GLN A 33 -22.70 -21.05 -0.63
CA GLN A 33 -22.65 -21.63 -1.98
C GLN A 33 -21.63 -22.78 -2.09
N ASN A 34 -21.63 -23.69 -1.10
CA ASN A 34 -20.74 -24.87 -1.05
C ASN A 34 -21.48 -26.21 -0.96
N GLN A 35 -22.83 -26.25 -1.06
CA GLN A 35 -23.60 -27.50 -0.91
C GLN A 35 -24.14 -28.10 -2.22
N ALA A 36 -23.57 -27.79 -3.38
CA ALA A 36 -23.93 -28.46 -4.64
C ALA A 36 -23.07 -29.71 -4.95
N ALA A 37 -22.24 -30.18 -4.02
CA ALA A 37 -21.55 -31.45 -4.17
C ALA A 37 -21.34 -32.12 -2.81
N ARG A 38 -22.20 -33.12 -2.52
CA ARG A 38 -21.93 -34.39 -1.81
C ARG A 38 -23.16 -34.77 -0.97
N SER A 39 -23.91 -35.67 -1.57
CA SER A 39 -24.77 -36.62 -0.88
C SER A 39 -24.09 -37.28 0.32
N SER A 40 -24.92 -37.63 1.31
CA SER A 40 -24.72 -38.55 2.43
C SER A 40 -23.67 -38.16 3.48
N GLU A 41 -24.12 -37.60 4.61
CA GLU A 41 -23.86 -38.18 5.94
C GLU A 41 -24.70 -37.47 7.00
N GLN A 42 -25.51 -38.26 7.71
CA GLN A 42 -26.23 -37.84 8.92
C GLN A 42 -25.22 -37.35 9.96
N THR A 43 -25.10 -36.05 10.16
CA THR A 43 -24.47 -35.49 11.35
C THR A 43 -25.45 -34.60 12.09
N ARG A 44 -25.72 -35.04 13.33
CA ARG A 44 -26.74 -34.57 14.26
C ARG A 44 -26.89 -33.05 14.35
N ASP A 45 -28.15 -32.65 14.22
CA ASP A 45 -28.68 -31.31 14.47
C ASP A 45 -28.12 -30.67 15.75
N LYS A 46 -27.45 -29.53 15.57
CA LYS A 46 -27.48 -28.45 16.54
C LYS A 46 -28.47 -27.44 15.98
N PRO A 47 -29.51 -27.00 16.72
CA PRO A 47 -30.41 -25.99 16.21
C PRO A 47 -29.62 -24.70 16.02
N ILE A 48 -29.34 -24.33 14.77
CA ILE A 48 -28.87 -22.99 14.42
C ILE A 48 -29.92 -22.04 14.99
N GLY A 49 -29.48 -21.14 15.88
CA GLY A 49 -30.34 -20.26 16.66
C GLY A 49 -31.39 -19.59 15.79
N ARG A 50 -32.66 -19.86 16.09
CA ARG A 50 -33.79 -19.28 15.38
C ARG A 50 -33.91 -17.81 15.78
N ALA A 51 -33.29 -16.91 15.02
CA ALA A 51 -33.46 -15.47 15.18
C ALA A 51 -34.68 -15.01 14.35
N PHE A 52 -35.75 -14.60 15.03
CA PHE A 52 -36.89 -13.95 14.41
C PHE A 52 -36.85 -12.47 14.76
N ALA A 53 -36.90 -11.59 13.75
CA ALA A 53 -37.10 -10.17 13.99
C ALA A 53 -38.61 -9.92 14.11
N LEU A 54 -39.06 -9.50 15.30
CA LEU A 54 -40.43 -9.03 15.50
C LEU A 54 -40.49 -7.57 15.02
N VAL A 55 -41.11 -7.34 13.87
CA VAL A 55 -41.33 -5.99 13.34
C VAL A 55 -42.70 -5.52 13.81
N GLN A 56 -42.73 -4.48 14.66
CA GLN A 56 -43.99 -3.89 15.13
C GLN A 56 -44.81 -3.33 13.95
N PRO A 57 -46.16 -3.49 13.97
CA PRO A 57 -47.03 -2.92 12.94
C PRO A 57 -46.98 -1.39 12.98
N ALA A 58 -47.12 -0.77 11.81
CA ALA A 58 -47.02 0.69 11.62
C ALA A 58 -48.09 1.53 12.34
N ALA A 59 -49.02 0.92 13.08
CA ALA A 59 -50.12 1.60 13.75
C ALA A 59 -49.73 2.22 15.12
N ASP A 60 -48.72 1.69 15.80
CA ASP A 60 -48.31 2.14 17.15
C ASP A 60 -47.06 3.04 17.11
N ARG A 61 -47.08 4.06 16.23
CA ARG A 61 -46.09 5.14 16.29
C ARG A 61 -46.44 6.10 17.44
N THR A 62 -46.04 5.79 18.67
CA THR A 62 -45.61 6.88 19.57
C THR A 62 -44.30 7.39 19.01
N ALA A 63 -44.35 8.60 18.43
CA ALA A 63 -43.18 9.29 17.89
C ALA A 63 -42.17 9.61 19.00
N SER A 64 -41.33 8.64 19.37
CA SER A 64 -40.04 8.95 19.95
C SER A 64 -39.15 9.40 18.80
N THR A 65 -39.13 10.70 18.50
CA THR A 65 -37.98 11.29 17.83
C THR A 65 -36.76 10.94 18.67
N PRO A 66 -35.79 10.15 18.15
CA PRO A 66 -34.52 10.00 18.85
C PRO A 66 -33.86 11.37 18.79
N GLU A 67 -33.87 12.09 19.91
CA GLU A 67 -33.06 13.29 20.05
C GLU A 67 -31.61 12.88 19.78
N PRO A 68 -30.92 13.48 18.80
CA PRO A 68 -29.55 13.09 18.49
C PRO A 68 -28.71 13.38 19.73
N VAL A 69 -28.23 12.31 20.36
CA VAL A 69 -27.23 12.39 21.42
C VAL A 69 -26.10 13.26 20.88
N LYS A 70 -25.87 14.42 21.50
CA LYS A 70 -24.74 15.29 21.20
C LYS A 70 -23.48 14.51 21.59
N SER A 71 -22.98 13.71 20.66
CA SER A 71 -21.70 13.02 20.81
C SER A 71 -20.64 14.10 21.04
N THR A 72 -20.02 14.08 22.21
CA THR A 72 -18.89 14.94 22.55
C THR A 72 -17.88 14.86 21.41
N GLU A 73 -17.41 16.02 20.94
CA GLU A 73 -16.53 16.17 19.77
C GLU A 73 -15.32 15.21 19.82
N GLU A 74 -14.83 14.95 21.04
CA GLU A 74 -13.83 13.96 21.40
C GLU A 74 -14.14 12.53 20.91
N GLN A 75 -15.38 12.03 21.03
CA GLN A 75 -15.75 10.68 20.58
C GLN A 75 -15.76 10.56 19.05
N VAL A 76 -16.14 11.64 18.36
CA VAL A 76 -16.11 11.69 16.88
C VAL A 76 -14.66 11.70 16.38
N GLU A 77 -13.79 12.42 17.08
CA GLU A 77 -12.37 12.52 16.76
C GLU A 77 -11.64 11.19 17.00
N VAL A 78 -11.92 10.49 18.11
CA VAL A 78 -11.38 9.15 18.38
C VAL A 78 -11.78 8.14 17.30
N ILE A 79 -13.05 8.15 16.87
CA ILE A 79 -13.52 7.25 15.80
C ILE A 79 -12.83 7.59 14.47
N LYS A 80 -12.64 8.89 14.17
CA LYS A 80 -11.94 9.34 12.95
C LYS A 80 -10.48 8.88 12.94
N VAL A 81 -9.75 9.06 14.04
CA VAL A 81 -8.36 8.62 14.18
C VAL A 81 -8.25 7.10 14.01
N TYR A 82 -9.14 6.32 14.61
CA TYR A 82 -9.14 4.86 14.46
C TYR A 82 -9.39 4.41 13.01
N LEU A 83 -10.36 5.03 12.33
CA LEU A 83 -10.67 4.72 10.93
C LEU A 83 -9.55 5.13 9.98
N GLU A 84 -8.85 6.24 10.26
CA GLU A 84 -7.68 6.68 9.51
C GLU A 84 -6.48 5.74 9.72
N ALA A 85 -6.20 5.34 10.97
CA ALA A 85 -5.17 4.35 11.28
C ALA A 85 -5.44 3.00 10.57
N ARG A 86 -6.68 2.52 10.60
CA ARG A 86 -7.09 1.29 9.91
C ARG A 86 -6.94 1.38 8.40
N ARG A 87 -7.24 2.55 7.80
CA ARG A 87 -7.06 2.79 6.36
C ARG A 87 -5.58 2.78 5.98
N GLN A 88 -4.73 3.41 6.80
CA GLN A 88 -3.29 3.44 6.60
C GLN A 88 -2.67 2.05 6.72
N GLU A 89 -3.12 1.24 7.68
CA GLU A 89 -2.71 -0.14 7.84
C GLU A 89 -3.11 -1.00 6.62
N GLN A 90 -4.33 -0.83 6.10
CA GLN A 90 -4.76 -1.50 4.87
C GLN A 90 -3.93 -1.09 3.65
N GLN A 91 -3.54 0.18 3.54
CA GLN A 91 -2.66 0.64 2.46
C GLN A 91 -1.26 0.03 2.57
N LYS A 92 -0.67 0.00 3.77
CA LYS A 92 0.61 -0.69 4.02
C LYS A 92 0.51 -2.17 3.64
N HIS A 93 -0.56 -2.84 4.05
CA HIS A 93 -0.79 -4.25 3.72
C HIS A 93 -0.89 -4.48 2.20
N GLN A 94 -1.63 -3.63 1.47
CA GLN A 94 -1.70 -3.71 0.01
C GLN A 94 -0.34 -3.46 -0.66
N GLN A 95 0.45 -2.52 -0.16
CA GLN A 95 1.81 -2.28 -0.65
C GLN A 95 2.72 -3.50 -0.41
N SER A 96 2.67 -4.10 0.77
CA SER A 96 3.43 -5.33 1.08
C SER A 96 3.04 -6.49 0.15
N LEU A 97 1.73 -6.68 -0.11
CA LEU A 97 1.27 -7.70 -1.05
C LEU A 97 1.75 -7.45 -2.48
N LYS A 98 1.79 -6.18 -2.91
CA LYS A 98 2.32 -5.81 -4.22
C LYS A 98 3.80 -6.14 -4.33
N MET A 99 4.62 -5.74 -3.36
CA MET A 99 6.05 -6.07 -3.32
C MET A 99 6.29 -7.57 -3.39
N LEU A 100 5.53 -8.36 -2.61
CA LEU A 100 5.62 -9.81 -2.66
C LEU A 100 5.24 -10.38 -4.03
N SER A 101 4.23 -9.82 -4.69
CA SER A 101 3.84 -10.21 -6.05
C SER A 101 4.95 -9.90 -7.08
N ASP A 102 5.62 -8.76 -6.94
CA ASP A 102 6.72 -8.35 -7.81
C ASP A 102 7.95 -9.26 -7.60
N GLU A 103 8.28 -9.58 -6.34
CA GLU A 103 9.35 -10.53 -6.00
C GLU A 103 9.07 -11.93 -6.55
N VAL A 104 7.84 -12.44 -6.39
CA VAL A 104 7.44 -13.73 -6.96
C VAL A 104 7.56 -13.72 -8.49
N SER A 105 7.20 -12.61 -9.13
CA SER A 105 7.34 -12.45 -10.59
C SER A 105 8.81 -12.48 -11.02
N GLN A 106 9.70 -11.79 -10.30
CA GLN A 106 11.15 -11.83 -10.53
C GLN A 106 11.71 -13.24 -10.33
N ILE A 107 11.30 -13.95 -9.28
CA ILE A 107 11.73 -15.34 -9.04
C ILE A 107 11.26 -16.26 -10.19
N GLN A 108 10.05 -16.06 -10.70
CA GLN A 108 9.55 -16.81 -11.85
C GLN A 108 10.34 -16.52 -13.11
N GLU A 109 10.67 -15.26 -13.38
CA GLU A 109 11.50 -14.86 -14.52
C GLU A 109 12.91 -15.48 -14.43
N VAL A 110 13.58 -15.37 -13.29
CA VAL A 110 14.90 -15.98 -13.07
C VAL A 110 14.83 -17.50 -13.23
N ARG A 111 13.79 -18.15 -12.68
CA ARG A 111 13.57 -19.59 -12.86
C ARG A 111 13.41 -19.94 -14.33
N TYR A 112 12.65 -19.15 -15.08
CA TYR A 112 12.44 -19.37 -16.50
C TYR A 112 13.75 -19.21 -17.29
N CYS A 113 14.51 -18.13 -17.04
CA CYS A 113 15.82 -17.91 -17.65
C CYS A 113 16.80 -19.05 -17.37
N LEU A 114 16.87 -19.53 -16.11
CA LEU A 114 17.71 -20.66 -15.73
C LEU A 114 17.26 -21.97 -16.38
N LYS A 115 15.95 -22.20 -16.50
CA LYS A 115 15.40 -23.37 -17.21
C LYS A 115 15.85 -23.36 -18.68
N ASN A 116 15.68 -22.23 -19.36
CA ASN A 116 16.08 -22.09 -20.76
C ASN A 116 17.60 -22.22 -20.92
N LEU A 117 18.41 -21.68 -19.99
CA LEU A 117 19.86 -21.84 -20.02
C LEU A 117 20.28 -23.31 -19.86
N ARG A 118 19.66 -24.05 -18.93
CA ARG A 118 19.91 -25.49 -18.78
C ARG A 118 19.54 -26.27 -20.04
N GLU A 119 18.44 -25.92 -20.69
CA GLU A 119 18.01 -26.54 -21.95
C GLU A 119 19.00 -26.24 -23.09
N GLN A 120 19.47 -25.00 -23.21
CA GLN A 120 20.51 -24.63 -24.18
C GLN A 120 21.82 -25.38 -23.91
N MET A 121 22.22 -25.52 -22.64
CA MET A 121 23.41 -26.28 -22.26
C MET A 121 23.23 -27.78 -22.55
N ALA A 122 22.06 -28.35 -22.33
CA ALA A 122 21.76 -29.75 -22.67
C ALA A 122 21.72 -30.00 -24.19
N ALA A 123 21.18 -29.04 -24.96
CA ALA A 123 21.19 -29.08 -26.42
C ALA A 123 22.61 -28.95 -26.99
N LYS A 124 23.46 -28.13 -26.35
CA LYS A 124 24.87 -27.94 -26.70
C LYS A 124 25.79 -29.09 -26.23
N ASN A 125 25.37 -29.86 -25.22
CA ASN A 125 26.07 -31.04 -24.70
C ASN A 125 25.56 -32.37 -25.29
N LYS A 126 24.63 -32.36 -26.24
CA LYS A 126 24.55 -33.50 -27.17
C LYS A 126 25.88 -33.52 -27.92
N PRO A 127 26.63 -34.63 -27.95
CA PRO A 127 27.72 -34.75 -28.89
C PRO A 127 27.09 -34.56 -30.26
N HIS A 128 27.38 -33.43 -30.89
CA HIS A 128 27.12 -33.28 -32.30
C HIS A 128 28.10 -34.26 -32.93
N THR A 129 27.66 -35.51 -33.12
CA THR A 129 28.32 -36.50 -33.95
C THR A 129 28.14 -36.07 -35.40
N ASN A 130 28.56 -34.85 -35.74
CA ASN A 130 29.01 -34.55 -37.08
C ASN A 130 30.43 -35.08 -37.11
N GLY A 131 30.67 -36.04 -38.00
CA GLY A 131 31.88 -36.85 -38.10
C GLY A 131 33.18 -36.08 -38.40
N TRP A 132 33.53 -35.07 -37.61
CA TRP A 132 34.88 -34.53 -37.54
C TRP A 132 35.71 -35.39 -36.61
N LYS A 133 36.21 -36.47 -37.21
CA LYS A 133 37.42 -37.13 -36.73
C LYS A 133 38.53 -36.08 -36.79
N VAL A 134 38.92 -35.54 -35.63
CA VAL A 134 40.21 -34.86 -35.47
C VAL A 134 41.26 -35.96 -35.57
N GLY A 135 41.56 -36.36 -36.81
CA GLY A 135 42.75 -37.12 -37.12
C GLY A 135 43.94 -36.18 -37.00
N ILE A 136 44.67 -36.31 -35.91
CA ILE A 136 46.02 -35.75 -35.78
C ILE A 136 46.84 -36.36 -36.94
N PRO A 137 47.33 -35.59 -37.93
CA PRO A 137 48.23 -36.14 -38.91
C PRO A 137 49.63 -36.14 -38.28
N PHE A 138 49.99 -37.26 -37.68
CA PHE A 138 51.39 -37.60 -37.44
C PHE A 138 52.06 -37.75 -38.81
N LYS A 139 52.71 -36.68 -39.27
CA LYS A 139 53.44 -36.65 -40.55
C LYS A 139 54.63 -37.62 -40.46
N LYS A 140 54.49 -38.80 -41.07
CA LYS A 140 55.64 -39.55 -41.58
C LYS A 140 55.95 -39.02 -42.97
N SER A 141 57.09 -38.35 -43.09
CA SER A 141 57.70 -37.99 -44.36
C SER A 141 58.12 -39.25 -45.11
N SER A 142 57.39 -39.57 -46.18
CA SER A 142 57.90 -40.37 -47.29
C SER A 142 57.57 -39.64 -48.58
N SER A 143 58.64 -39.23 -49.25
CA SER A 143 58.71 -38.56 -50.54
C SER A 143 57.73 -39.06 -51.60
N THR A 144 57.17 -38.14 -52.39
CA THR A 144 57.19 -38.19 -53.86
C THR A 144 56.66 -36.87 -54.41
N ALA A 145 57.47 -36.18 -55.22
CA ALA A 145 56.98 -35.16 -56.14
C ALA A 145 56.08 -35.84 -57.20
N PRO A 146 55.12 -35.10 -57.78
CA PRO A 146 55.38 -34.66 -59.15
C PRO A 146 54.88 -33.24 -59.48
N LYS A 147 55.51 -32.74 -60.54
CA LYS A 147 55.21 -31.58 -61.40
C LYS A 147 53.74 -31.12 -61.49
N GLY A 148 53.59 -29.79 -61.57
CA GLY A 148 52.86 -29.17 -62.69
C GLY A 148 51.56 -28.43 -62.37
N GLY A 149 51.64 -27.10 -62.33
CA GLY A 149 50.80 -26.18 -63.10
C GLY A 149 49.30 -26.07 -62.84
N ALA A 150 48.85 -24.82 -62.57
CA ALA A 150 47.53 -24.25 -62.88
C ALA A 150 46.36 -24.37 -61.86
N LYS A 151 46.59 -24.65 -60.57
CA LYS A 151 45.54 -24.48 -59.52
C LYS A 151 45.89 -23.54 -58.35
N ALA A 152 47.11 -23.03 -58.27
CA ALA A 152 47.52 -22.10 -57.21
C ALA A 152 46.87 -20.71 -57.36
N ASP A 153 46.69 -20.26 -58.61
CA ASP A 153 46.25 -18.89 -58.93
C ASP A 153 44.78 -18.63 -58.58
N VAL A 154 43.93 -19.66 -58.64
CA VAL A 154 42.51 -19.58 -58.25
C VAL A 154 42.35 -19.57 -56.72
N GLN A 155 43.21 -20.30 -56.01
CA GLN A 155 43.19 -20.39 -54.55
C GLN A 155 43.70 -19.10 -53.89
N ASP A 156 44.78 -18.51 -54.42
CA ASP A 156 45.31 -17.22 -53.92
C ASP A 156 44.31 -16.07 -54.13
N ALA A 157 43.55 -16.08 -55.23
CA ALA A 157 42.51 -15.08 -55.49
C ALA A 157 41.32 -15.19 -54.52
N GLU A 158 40.93 -16.41 -54.15
CA GLU A 158 39.89 -16.68 -53.15
C GLU A 158 40.34 -16.26 -51.75
N ASP A 159 41.59 -16.57 -51.38
CA ASP A 159 42.20 -16.16 -50.11
C ASP A 159 42.33 -14.62 -49.99
N GLU A 160 42.69 -13.91 -51.07
CA GLU A 160 42.68 -12.44 -51.09
C GLU A 160 41.27 -11.85 -50.95
N ALA A 161 40.26 -12.47 -51.57
CA ALA A 161 38.86 -12.07 -51.40
C ALA A 161 38.34 -12.34 -49.98
N GLU A 162 38.82 -13.38 -49.30
CA GLU A 162 38.52 -13.60 -47.88
C GLU A 162 39.20 -12.58 -46.97
N ARG A 163 40.45 -12.19 -47.27
CA ARG A 163 41.18 -11.14 -46.55
C ARG A 163 40.52 -9.77 -46.67
N THR A 164 39.94 -9.43 -47.82
CA THR A 164 39.18 -8.18 -47.98
C THR A 164 37.88 -8.23 -47.18
N LYS A 165 37.13 -9.33 -47.22
CA LYS A 165 35.94 -9.54 -46.37
C LYS A 165 36.27 -9.42 -44.88
N LEU A 166 37.35 -10.04 -44.42
CA LEU A 166 37.81 -9.91 -43.03
C LEU A 166 38.15 -8.47 -42.66
N ARG A 167 38.85 -7.73 -43.53
CA ARG A 167 39.14 -6.31 -43.32
C ARG A 167 37.86 -5.48 -43.24
N GLU A 168 36.87 -5.75 -44.07
CA GLU A 168 35.57 -5.07 -44.02
C GLU A 168 34.80 -5.39 -42.74
N VAL A 169 34.76 -6.66 -42.32
CA VAL A 169 34.13 -7.06 -41.06
C VAL A 169 34.80 -6.38 -39.87
N SER A 170 36.13 -6.34 -39.83
CA SER A 170 36.88 -5.64 -38.78
C SER A 170 36.57 -4.14 -38.75
N LYS A 171 36.45 -3.47 -39.91
CA LYS A 171 36.05 -2.06 -40.00
C LYS A 171 34.63 -1.84 -39.47
N ARG A 172 33.67 -2.69 -39.86
CA ARG A 172 32.28 -2.61 -39.38
C ARG A 172 32.21 -2.83 -37.88
N LEU A 173 32.95 -3.80 -37.35
CA LEU A 173 33.00 -4.09 -35.91
C LEU A 173 33.58 -2.91 -35.13
N TYR A 174 34.65 -2.29 -35.63
CA TYR A 174 35.22 -1.09 -35.01
C TYR A 174 34.23 0.09 -35.00
N ALA A 175 33.54 0.32 -36.12
CA ALA A 175 32.51 1.36 -36.21
C ALA A 175 31.36 1.11 -35.22
N GLN A 176 30.90 -0.14 -35.11
CA GLN A 176 29.87 -0.54 -34.13
C GLN A 176 30.32 -0.33 -32.69
N LEU A 177 31.58 -0.66 -32.37
CA LEU A 177 32.14 -0.44 -31.03
C LEU A 177 32.18 1.05 -30.68
N GLN A 178 32.66 1.88 -31.61
CA GLN A 178 32.72 3.33 -31.43
C GLN A 178 31.31 3.96 -31.28
N GLU A 179 30.34 3.48 -32.07
CA GLU A 179 28.95 3.94 -31.94
C GLU A 179 28.34 3.53 -30.59
N ALA A 180 28.60 2.30 -30.13
CA ALA A 180 28.15 1.82 -28.83
C ALA A 180 28.77 2.61 -27.67
N GLU A 181 30.09 2.89 -27.74
CA GLU A 181 30.80 3.71 -26.76
C GLU A 181 30.22 5.13 -26.71
N LYS A 182 29.99 5.75 -27.86
CA LYS A 182 29.37 7.08 -27.95
C LYS A 182 27.97 7.09 -27.32
N LYS A 183 27.11 6.13 -27.68
CA LYS A 183 25.75 6.03 -27.11
C LYS A 183 25.77 5.84 -25.60
N HIS A 184 26.70 5.04 -25.09
CA HIS A 184 26.85 4.83 -23.65
C HIS A 184 27.28 6.13 -22.93
N LEU A 185 28.19 6.89 -23.51
CA LEU A 185 28.58 8.20 -22.95
C LEU A 185 27.41 9.20 -22.94
N GLU A 186 26.67 9.29 -24.04
CA GLU A 186 25.47 10.13 -24.14
C GLU A 186 24.39 9.72 -23.13
N GLU A 187 24.16 8.41 -22.95
CA GLU A 187 23.22 7.91 -21.95
C GLU A 187 23.66 8.24 -20.52
N LYS A 188 24.95 8.09 -20.22
CA LYS A 188 25.51 8.46 -18.91
C LYS A 188 25.33 9.96 -18.64
N GLU A 189 25.59 10.81 -19.62
CA GLU A 189 25.38 12.26 -19.50
C GLU A 189 23.90 12.60 -19.30
N ARG A 190 23.00 11.96 -20.07
CA ARG A 190 21.55 12.11 -19.92
C ARG A 190 21.08 11.74 -18.52
N LEU A 191 21.51 10.57 -18.02
CA LEU A 191 21.15 10.11 -16.68
C LEU A 191 21.75 11.01 -15.59
N GLN A 192 22.96 11.53 -15.79
CA GLN A 192 23.57 12.49 -14.86
C GLN A 192 22.79 13.80 -14.80
N ALA A 193 22.36 14.32 -15.95
CA ALA A 193 21.52 15.52 -16.04
C ALA A 193 20.12 15.30 -15.44
N GLU A 194 19.53 14.13 -15.61
CA GLU A 194 18.27 13.78 -14.96
C GLU A 194 18.44 13.67 -13.45
N SER A 195 19.52 13.03 -12.99
CA SER A 195 19.87 12.90 -11.58
C SER A 195 20.09 14.26 -10.92
N SER A 196 20.79 15.20 -11.58
CA SER A 196 20.94 16.57 -11.06
C SER A 196 19.61 17.29 -10.97
N ARG A 197 18.78 17.24 -12.02
CA ARG A 197 17.44 17.85 -12.00
C ARG A 197 16.55 17.30 -10.89
N LEU A 198 16.61 16.00 -10.63
CA LEU A 198 15.85 15.39 -9.54
C LEU A 198 16.37 15.83 -8.18
N ARG A 199 17.69 15.93 -7.99
CA ARG A 199 18.26 16.49 -6.76
C ARG A 199 17.84 17.93 -6.52
N ASP A 200 17.87 18.77 -7.55
CA ASP A 200 17.47 20.18 -7.44
C ASP A 200 15.99 20.28 -7.04
N ARG A 201 15.11 19.48 -7.68
CA ARG A 201 13.69 19.42 -7.32
C ARG A 201 13.43 18.93 -5.91
N LEU A 202 14.21 17.98 -5.42
CA LEU A 202 14.12 17.51 -4.03
C LEU A 202 14.55 18.62 -3.06
N SER A 203 15.67 19.29 -3.35
CA SER A 203 16.14 20.43 -2.54
C SER A 203 15.09 21.54 -2.46
N ASP A 204 14.46 21.91 -3.59
CA ASP A 204 13.40 22.92 -3.62
C ASP A 204 12.18 22.49 -2.78
N GLN A 205 11.84 21.20 -2.79
CA GLN A 205 10.73 20.66 -2.00
C GLN A 205 11.06 20.64 -0.50
N GLU A 206 12.29 20.26 -0.14
CA GLU A 206 12.79 20.28 1.23
C GLU A 206 12.80 21.70 1.78
N GLU A 207 13.24 22.70 1.01
CA GLU A 207 13.22 24.10 1.43
C GLU A 207 11.79 24.61 1.65
N LYS A 208 10.87 24.30 0.73
CA LYS A 208 9.44 24.67 0.88
C LYS A 208 8.81 24.02 2.10
N LEU A 209 9.14 22.74 2.35
CA LEU A 209 8.67 22.03 3.52
C LEU A 209 9.18 22.69 4.80
N LYS A 210 10.49 22.96 4.86
CA LYS A 210 11.12 23.62 6.01
C LYS A 210 10.50 24.97 6.32
N VAL A 211 10.25 25.81 5.29
CA VAL A 211 9.58 27.11 5.49
C VAL A 211 8.16 26.93 6.04
N SER A 212 7.42 25.93 5.56
CA SER A 212 6.08 25.62 6.07
C SER A 212 6.11 25.11 7.51
N GLU A 213 7.08 24.26 7.86
CA GLU A 213 7.28 23.74 9.22
C GLU A 213 7.62 24.88 10.19
N GLU A 214 8.58 25.74 9.85
CA GLU A 214 8.92 26.91 10.66
C GLU A 214 7.72 27.86 10.85
N ALA A 215 6.88 28.02 9.82
CA ALA A 215 5.66 28.82 9.93
C ALA A 215 4.63 28.15 10.87
N GLY A 216 4.57 26.81 10.88
CA GLY A 216 3.80 26.02 11.84
C GLY A 216 4.29 26.25 13.27
N GLU A 217 5.59 26.05 13.52
CA GLU A 217 6.18 26.24 14.84
C GLU A 217 5.96 27.65 15.40
N ARG A 218 6.04 28.69 14.54
CA ARG A 218 5.75 30.08 14.96
C ARG A 218 4.30 30.23 15.43
N LYS A 219 3.36 29.56 14.77
CA LYS A 219 1.94 29.57 15.17
C LYS A 219 1.75 28.80 16.47
N ASP A 220 2.40 27.65 16.63
CA ASP A 220 2.30 26.84 17.85
C ASP A 220 2.82 27.62 19.06
N ARG A 221 3.98 28.27 18.95
CA ARG A 221 4.51 29.17 19.99
C ARG A 221 3.52 30.29 20.33
N ARG A 222 2.85 30.86 19.32
CA ARG A 222 1.84 31.89 19.54
C ARG A 222 0.62 31.34 20.28
N ILE A 223 0.19 30.13 19.96
CA ILE A 223 -0.92 29.45 20.64
C ILE A 223 -0.55 29.18 22.10
N GLU A 224 0.65 28.66 22.36
CA GLU A 224 1.16 28.41 23.72
C GLU A 224 1.19 29.70 24.57
N GLU A 225 1.67 30.81 24.00
CA GLU A 225 1.67 32.11 24.68
C GLU A 225 0.27 32.59 25.03
N LEU A 226 -0.68 32.44 24.09
CA LEU A 226 -2.08 32.83 24.29
C LEU A 226 -2.76 31.97 25.34
N GLN A 227 -2.57 30.65 25.31
CA GLN A 227 -3.09 29.72 26.31
C GLN A 227 -2.54 30.04 27.70
N ARG A 228 -1.25 30.32 27.81
CA ARG A 228 -0.62 30.73 29.08
C ARG A 228 -1.23 32.02 29.63
N LEU A 229 -1.43 33.02 28.77
CA LEU A 229 -2.03 34.29 29.18
C LEU A 229 -3.49 34.11 29.62
N LEU A 230 -4.27 33.36 28.83
CA LEU A 230 -5.68 33.09 29.13
C LEU A 230 -5.82 32.34 30.46
N GLY A 231 -5.02 31.28 30.68
CA GLY A 231 -5.01 30.54 31.94
C GLY A 231 -4.63 31.42 33.14
N GLY A 232 -3.67 32.34 32.96
CA GLY A 232 -3.32 33.34 33.98
C GLY A 232 -4.50 34.26 34.33
N MET A 233 -5.19 34.78 33.31
CA MET A 233 -6.37 35.62 33.49
C MET A 233 -7.53 34.88 34.15
N GLU A 234 -7.73 33.60 33.82
CA GLU A 234 -8.76 32.75 34.44
C GLU A 234 -8.47 32.52 35.93
N GLN A 235 -7.21 32.25 36.28
CA GLN A 235 -6.74 32.10 37.67
C GLN A 235 -6.96 33.39 38.47
N GLU A 236 -6.55 34.54 37.91
CA GLU A 236 -6.74 35.84 38.55
C GLU A 236 -8.23 36.17 38.71
N SER A 237 -9.04 35.94 37.68
CA SER A 237 -10.49 36.12 37.75
C SER A 237 -11.16 35.23 38.80
N ALA A 238 -10.73 33.97 38.93
CA ALA A 238 -11.19 33.09 40.00
C ALA A 238 -10.84 33.63 41.39
N THR A 239 -9.61 34.10 41.56
CA THR A 239 -9.09 34.67 42.81
C THR A 239 -9.85 35.94 43.20
N LEU A 240 -10.10 36.84 42.24
CA LEU A 240 -10.87 38.06 42.46
C LEU A 240 -12.32 37.75 42.85
N ARG A 241 -12.95 36.77 42.19
CA ARG A 241 -14.31 36.32 42.55
C ARG A 241 -14.38 35.75 43.96
N GLU A 242 -13.36 35.01 44.40
CA GLU A 242 -13.27 34.53 45.78
C GLU A 242 -13.07 35.67 46.78
N ALA A 243 -12.16 36.60 46.49
CA ALA A 243 -11.95 37.77 47.35
C ALA A 243 -13.21 38.65 47.48
N ILE A 244 -14.00 38.79 46.40
CA ILE A 244 -15.29 39.49 46.44
C ILE A 244 -16.27 38.75 47.35
N ARG A 245 -16.43 37.42 47.18
CA ARG A 245 -17.32 36.62 48.05
C ARG A 245 -16.96 36.74 49.53
N ASN A 246 -15.68 36.62 49.87
CA ASN A 246 -15.22 36.73 51.26
C ASN A 246 -15.56 38.11 51.86
N ARG A 247 -15.33 39.18 51.10
CA ARG A 247 -15.70 40.54 51.54
C ARG A 247 -17.20 40.72 51.66
N GLU A 248 -17.99 40.11 50.79
CA GLU A 248 -19.46 40.12 50.89
C GLU A 248 -19.96 39.37 52.12
N ASP A 249 -19.32 38.26 52.49
CA ASP A 249 -19.59 37.52 53.73
C ASP A 249 -19.26 38.38 54.96
N GLU A 250 -18.08 38.99 55.01
CA GLU A 250 -17.68 39.92 56.08
C GLU A 250 -18.67 41.09 56.24
N LEU A 251 -19.10 41.69 55.13
CA LEU A 251 -20.10 42.76 55.13
C LEU A 251 -21.49 42.28 55.59
N ARG A 252 -21.83 41.00 55.38
CA ARG A 252 -23.08 40.41 55.89
C ARG A 252 -23.00 40.23 57.40
N GLU A 253 -21.89 39.72 57.93
CA GLU A 253 -21.70 39.56 59.38
C GLU A 253 -21.69 40.91 60.10
N LEU A 254 -21.01 41.93 59.56
CA LEU A 254 -21.03 43.28 60.15
C LEU A 254 -22.44 43.90 60.17
N ARG A 255 -23.28 43.63 59.16
CA ARG A 255 -24.68 44.07 59.14
C ARG A 255 -25.50 43.37 60.22
N LYS A 256 -25.32 42.05 60.39
CA LYS A 256 -25.97 41.27 61.43
C LYS A 256 -25.64 41.79 62.83
N ILE A 257 -24.36 42.02 63.12
CA ILE A 257 -23.90 42.59 64.40
C ILE A 257 -24.52 43.98 64.65
N ARG A 258 -24.63 44.81 63.61
CA ARG A 258 -25.25 46.14 63.72
C ARG A 258 -26.74 46.04 64.04
N GLU A 259 -27.47 45.15 63.37
CA GLU A 259 -28.90 44.91 63.61
C GLU A 259 -29.16 44.34 65.02
N GLU A 260 -28.35 43.39 65.47
CA GLU A 260 -28.41 42.82 66.82
C GLU A 260 -28.12 43.88 67.90
N GLY A 261 -27.16 44.78 67.66
CA GLY A 261 -26.86 45.91 68.56
C GLY A 261 -28.00 46.92 68.68
N HIS A 262 -28.71 47.22 67.59
CA HIS A 262 -29.86 48.14 67.61
C HIS A 262 -31.12 47.49 68.20
N GLY A 263 -31.25 46.17 68.16
CA GLY A 263 -32.33 45.43 68.83
C GLY A 263 -32.19 45.34 70.36
N GLY A 264 -30.99 45.62 70.89
CA GLY A 264 -30.71 45.62 72.33
C GLY A 264 -31.08 46.91 73.06
N GLU A 265 -31.15 48.05 72.37
CA GLU A 265 -31.44 49.37 72.96
C GLU A 265 -32.94 49.71 73.01
N GLN A 266 -33.84 48.85 72.52
CA GLN A 266 -35.30 49.04 72.53
C GLN A 266 -36.06 48.19 73.58
N ARG A 267 -35.44 47.83 74.71
CA ARG A 267 -36.14 47.18 75.83
C ARG A 267 -36.00 47.95 77.13
#